data_AF-A0A068SS58-F1
#
_entry.id   AF-A0A068SS58-F1
#
_cell.length_a   1.000
_cell.length_b   1.000
_cell.length_c   1.000
_cell.angle_alpha   90.00
_cell.angle_beta   90.00
_cell.angle_gamma   90.00
#
_symmetry.space_group_name_H-M   'P 1'
#
loop_
_entity.id
_entity.type
_entity.pdbx_description
1 polymer ?
#
loop_
_entity_poly.entity_id
_entity_poly.type
_entity_poly.pdbx_seq_one_letter_code
_entity_poly.pdbx_strand_id
1 'polypeptide(L)'
;MGSSDGGVSGAAGAANNYVLVKNASGQWVPSSAIAALGPHQHATGDIVGLAAVVNAAVAAVVGAAPTTLDTVAEVAAALGNNPNFATTILALLGEKAAKTDVYTKAEVDALSAVPIGTVIDVYGNGTSAIPGYVKVVSGLEITAALPELRAFGLANGWAVNGSGNPVMPSGDALFKRGWKSGQTRDAGRTFGSVQEDAFQGHIHTTPGNNSGSFAYLNPSLGDGALYKQVNSSAPVTDGVNGAPRVAAETRPANMTVTYYIKAYGAAVDAGTLAAAQVLNDVTDARARIAVLERKFSSNPLTPTLGGLVQAPHGFGVKPTFYEAYAVCTSPEFNFQVDNEIRVTTNHIGSTAGYGVMVWADATNIYGRIGNTAIGLTFNLSTGVAITLTLTSWKIVLRAKP
;
A
#
# COMPACT_ATOMS: atom_id res chain seq x y z
N MET A 1 106.69 -14.68 -94.07
CA MET A 1 105.96 -13.83 -95.03
C MET A 1 104.84 -14.68 -95.60
N GLY A 2 103.56 -14.48 -95.34
CA GLY A 2 102.82 -13.43 -94.63
C GLY A 2 101.34 -13.81 -94.65
N SER A 3 100.49 -13.02 -93.99
CA SER A 3 99.01 -13.04 -94.08
C SER A 3 98.33 -14.37 -93.71
N SER A 4 98.08 -14.47 -92.40
CA SER A 4 97.49 -15.56 -91.62
C SER A 4 95.97 -15.46 -91.55
N ASP A 5 95.25 -16.51 -91.93
CA ASP A 5 93.93 -16.85 -91.38
C ASP A 5 93.61 -18.33 -91.64
N GLY A 6 93.65 -19.13 -90.57
CA GLY A 6 93.24 -20.54 -90.57
C GLY A 6 91.72 -20.66 -90.49
N GLY A 7 91.03 -20.43 -91.61
CA GLY A 7 89.58 -20.59 -91.71
C GLY A 7 89.16 -22.05 -91.90
N VAL A 8 88.34 -22.57 -90.99
CA VAL A 8 87.71 -23.89 -91.12
C VAL A 8 86.64 -23.82 -92.22
N SER A 9 86.89 -24.46 -93.37
CA SER A 9 85.96 -24.47 -94.51
C SER A 9 84.95 -25.61 -94.40
N GLY A 10 83.69 -25.27 -94.14
CA GLY A 10 82.54 -26.10 -94.45
C GLY A 10 82.22 -27.24 -93.47
N ALA A 11 81.00 -27.76 -93.61
CA ALA A 11 80.25 -28.66 -92.72
C ALA A 11 80.90 -30.02 -92.34
N ALA A 12 82.18 -30.25 -92.64
CA ALA A 12 82.93 -31.45 -92.24
C ALA A 12 83.47 -31.40 -90.80
N GLY A 13 83.45 -30.22 -90.13
CA GLY A 13 84.06 -30.03 -88.81
C GLY A 13 83.14 -30.09 -87.58
N ALA A 14 81.82 -30.21 -87.74
CA ALA A 14 80.87 -30.27 -86.62
C ALA A 14 80.19 -31.64 -86.56
N ALA A 15 80.21 -32.30 -85.40
CA ALA A 15 79.51 -33.56 -85.17
C ALA A 15 77.98 -33.38 -85.27
N ASN A 16 77.24 -34.46 -85.55
CA ASN A 16 75.76 -34.44 -85.50
C ASN A 16 75.28 -33.82 -84.17
N ASN A 17 74.25 -32.95 -84.25
CA ASN A 17 73.68 -32.14 -83.16
C ASN A 17 74.53 -30.95 -82.65
N TYR A 18 75.59 -30.57 -83.36
CA TYR A 18 76.32 -29.32 -83.11
C TYR A 18 75.99 -28.29 -84.18
N VAL A 19 75.81 -27.04 -83.76
CA VAL A 19 75.70 -25.87 -84.65
C VAL A 19 76.98 -25.05 -84.55
N LEU A 20 77.46 -24.54 -85.68
CA LEU A 20 78.59 -23.62 -85.67
C LEU A 20 78.12 -22.28 -85.12
N VAL A 21 78.75 -21.80 -84.05
CA VAL A 21 78.56 -20.45 -83.50
C VAL A 21 79.88 -19.70 -83.55
N LYS A 22 79.87 -18.39 -83.73
CA LYS A 22 81.11 -17.60 -83.62
C LYS A 22 81.50 -17.47 -82.15
N ASN A 23 82.74 -17.83 -81.82
CA ASN A 23 83.32 -17.52 -80.52
C ASN A 23 83.65 -16.01 -80.41
N ALA A 24 84.08 -15.58 -79.22
CA ALA A 24 84.39 -14.17 -78.94
C ALA A 24 85.48 -13.58 -79.86
N SER A 25 86.35 -14.41 -80.43
CA SER A 25 87.37 -14.00 -81.42
C SER A 25 86.88 -14.03 -82.87
N GLY A 26 85.58 -14.25 -83.10
CA GLY A 26 84.96 -14.22 -84.42
C GLY A 26 85.12 -15.50 -85.25
N GLN A 27 85.73 -16.54 -84.68
CA GLN A 27 85.95 -17.84 -85.33
C GLN A 27 84.75 -18.75 -85.14
N TRP A 28 84.34 -19.46 -86.19
CA TRP A 28 83.27 -20.46 -86.09
C TRP A 28 83.76 -21.70 -85.34
N VAL A 29 83.10 -22.01 -84.24
CA VAL A 29 83.37 -23.18 -83.41
C VAL A 29 82.08 -24.00 -83.24
N PRO A 30 82.16 -25.34 -83.25
CA PRO A 30 80.98 -26.17 -82.98
C PRO A 30 80.54 -26.00 -81.52
N SER A 31 79.27 -25.68 -81.31
CA SER A 31 78.63 -25.62 -80.00
C SER A 31 77.35 -26.45 -80.02
N SER A 32 76.98 -27.06 -78.90
CA SER A 32 75.70 -27.76 -78.81
C SER A 32 74.57 -26.73 -78.98
N ALA A 33 73.47 -27.14 -79.62
CA ALA A 33 72.35 -26.23 -79.84
C ALA A 33 71.86 -25.56 -78.53
N ILE A 34 71.90 -26.29 -77.42
CA ILE A 34 71.51 -25.79 -76.10
C ILE A 34 72.49 -24.74 -75.54
N ALA A 35 73.79 -24.90 -75.79
CA ALA A 35 74.80 -23.90 -75.40
C ALA A 35 74.75 -22.66 -76.31
N ALA A 36 74.36 -22.83 -77.58
CA ALA A 36 74.17 -21.74 -78.54
C ALA A 36 72.96 -20.86 -78.23
N LEU A 37 71.84 -21.48 -77.83
CA LEU A 37 70.61 -20.76 -77.45
C LEU A 37 70.78 -19.94 -76.17
N GLY A 38 71.61 -20.42 -75.23
CA GLY A 38 71.82 -19.78 -73.93
C GLY A 38 70.54 -19.68 -73.08
N PRO A 39 70.62 -19.02 -71.91
CA PRO A 39 69.44 -18.66 -71.14
C PRO A 39 68.57 -17.70 -71.96
N HIS A 40 67.35 -18.10 -72.25
CA HIS A 40 66.36 -17.25 -72.89
C HIS A 40 65.06 -17.25 -72.08
N GLN A 41 64.28 -16.18 -72.24
CA GLN A 41 63.01 -15.99 -71.53
C GLN A 41 61.86 -16.18 -72.53
N HIS A 42 60.79 -16.81 -72.07
CA HIS A 42 59.51 -16.86 -72.79
C HIS A 42 58.54 -15.88 -72.14
N ALA A 43 57.78 -15.12 -72.93
CA ALA A 43 56.69 -14.35 -72.37
C ALA A 43 55.59 -15.33 -71.93
N THR A 44 54.87 -14.99 -70.86
CA THR A 44 53.78 -15.81 -70.30
C THR A 44 52.75 -16.25 -71.35
N GLY A 45 52.56 -15.45 -72.41
CA GLY A 45 51.66 -15.76 -73.54
C GLY A 45 52.18 -16.82 -74.52
N ASP A 46 53.49 -17.08 -74.56
CA ASP A 46 54.10 -18.10 -75.42
C ASP A 46 53.97 -19.52 -74.83
N ILE A 47 53.60 -19.60 -73.54
CA ILE A 47 53.46 -20.87 -72.81
C ILE A 47 52.04 -21.41 -73.04
N VAL A 48 51.90 -22.20 -74.10
CA VAL A 48 50.64 -22.89 -74.44
C VAL A 48 50.15 -23.71 -73.23
N GLY A 49 48.92 -23.44 -72.79
CA GLY A 49 48.27 -24.18 -71.69
C GLY A 49 48.42 -23.55 -70.30
N LEU A 50 49.23 -22.51 -70.10
CA LEU A 50 49.42 -21.88 -68.79
C LEU A 50 48.12 -21.31 -68.20
N ALA A 51 47.33 -20.60 -69.01
CA ALA A 51 46.04 -20.07 -68.56
C ALA A 51 45.06 -21.19 -68.15
N ALA A 52 45.08 -22.33 -68.85
CA ALA A 52 44.25 -23.48 -68.50
C ALA A 52 44.71 -24.12 -67.18
N VAL A 53 46.02 -24.26 -66.98
CA VAL A 53 46.59 -24.77 -65.72
C VAL A 53 46.30 -23.82 -64.55
N VAL A 54 46.46 -22.51 -64.75
CA VAL A 54 46.15 -21.50 -63.71
C VAL A 54 44.66 -21.49 -63.38
N ASN A 55 43.78 -21.47 -64.38
CA ASN A 55 42.34 -21.51 -64.16
C ASN A 55 41.89 -22.82 -63.50
N ALA A 56 42.49 -23.96 -63.86
CA ALA A 56 42.24 -25.24 -63.22
C ALA A 56 42.72 -25.25 -61.76
N ALA A 57 43.87 -24.65 -61.46
CA ALA A 57 44.36 -24.51 -60.10
C ALA A 57 43.46 -23.61 -59.25
N VAL A 58 43.02 -22.47 -59.79
CA VAL A 58 42.06 -21.57 -59.12
C VAL A 58 40.72 -22.28 -58.91
N ALA A 59 40.20 -22.97 -59.92
CA ALA A 59 38.97 -23.75 -59.82
C ALA A 59 39.09 -24.91 -58.83
N ALA A 60 40.26 -25.55 -58.72
CA ALA A 60 40.51 -26.59 -57.73
C ALA A 60 40.51 -26.01 -56.30
N VAL A 61 41.10 -24.84 -56.10
CA VAL A 61 41.09 -24.16 -54.79
C VAL A 61 39.69 -23.68 -54.42
N VAL A 62 38.97 -23.05 -55.35
CA VAL A 62 37.58 -22.57 -55.13
C VAL A 62 36.61 -23.75 -55.00
N GLY A 63 36.76 -24.78 -55.82
CA GLY A 63 35.91 -25.98 -55.88
C GLY A 63 36.15 -26.97 -54.74
N ALA A 64 37.31 -26.93 -54.08
CA ALA A 64 37.59 -27.70 -52.86
C ALA A 64 37.01 -27.04 -51.59
N ALA A 65 36.64 -25.75 -51.68
CA ALA A 65 36.18 -24.94 -50.56
C ALA A 65 34.77 -24.28 -50.73
N PRO A 66 33.76 -24.81 -51.46
CA PRO A 66 32.50 -24.09 -51.68
C PRO A 66 31.70 -23.88 -50.40
N THR A 67 31.60 -24.92 -49.57
CA THR A 67 30.88 -24.85 -48.29
C THR A 67 31.61 -24.00 -47.26
N THR A 68 32.94 -23.96 -47.29
CA THR A 68 33.73 -23.08 -46.41
C THR A 68 33.67 -21.62 -46.83
N LEU A 69 33.55 -21.33 -48.14
CA LEU A 69 33.35 -19.98 -48.61
C LEU A 69 31.95 -19.48 -48.27
N ASP A 70 30.95 -20.36 -48.37
CA ASP A 70 29.58 -20.11 -47.94
C ASP A 70 29.52 -19.80 -46.43
N THR A 71 30.15 -20.61 -45.58
CA THR A 71 30.20 -20.31 -44.13
C THR A 71 30.93 -19.02 -43.81
N VAL A 72 32.00 -18.67 -44.54
CA VAL A 72 32.69 -17.38 -44.36
C VAL A 72 31.77 -16.21 -44.78
N ALA A 73 31.01 -16.35 -45.86
CA ALA A 73 30.04 -15.35 -46.31
C ALA A 73 28.88 -15.19 -45.31
N GLU A 74 28.37 -16.30 -44.76
CA GLU A 74 27.34 -16.30 -43.72
C GLU A 74 27.84 -15.64 -42.43
N VAL A 75 29.08 -15.94 -41.99
CA VAL A 75 29.69 -15.30 -40.81
C VAL A 75 29.91 -13.81 -41.06
N ALA A 76 30.41 -13.42 -42.23
CA ALA A 76 30.57 -12.01 -42.58
C ALA A 76 29.23 -11.26 -42.56
N ALA A 77 28.17 -11.86 -43.12
CA ALA A 77 26.82 -11.31 -43.08
C ALA A 77 26.26 -11.25 -41.65
N ALA A 78 26.46 -12.29 -40.84
CA ALA A 78 26.03 -12.32 -39.43
C ALA A 78 26.73 -11.26 -38.56
N LEU A 79 27.96 -10.87 -38.93
CA LEU A 79 28.71 -9.76 -38.32
C LEU A 79 28.44 -8.41 -39.01
N GLY A 80 27.47 -8.34 -39.92
CA GLY A 80 27.04 -7.12 -40.59
C GLY A 80 28.00 -6.57 -41.64
N ASN A 81 28.84 -7.43 -42.24
CA ASN A 81 29.90 -7.07 -43.18
C ASN A 81 30.79 -5.91 -42.67
N ASN A 82 31.03 -5.87 -41.36
CA ASN A 82 31.74 -4.76 -40.72
C ASN A 82 33.27 -5.01 -40.70
N PRO A 83 34.06 -4.28 -41.52
CA PRO A 83 35.51 -4.44 -41.57
C PRO A 83 36.22 -4.03 -40.26
N ASN A 84 35.54 -3.27 -39.40
CA ASN A 84 36.03 -2.79 -38.11
C ASN A 84 35.22 -3.37 -36.95
N PHE A 85 34.68 -4.59 -37.09
CA PHE A 85 33.79 -5.22 -36.11
C PHE A 85 34.29 -5.07 -34.65
N ALA A 86 35.56 -5.38 -34.40
CA ALA A 86 36.16 -5.28 -33.07
C ALA A 86 36.12 -3.85 -32.50
N THR A 87 36.45 -2.84 -33.32
CA THR A 87 36.40 -1.42 -32.94
C THR A 87 34.97 -0.97 -32.67
N THR A 88 34.01 -1.40 -33.50
CA THR A 88 32.59 -1.06 -33.32
C THR A 88 32.03 -1.66 -32.03
N ILE A 89 32.30 -2.93 -31.75
CA ILE A 89 31.88 -3.57 -30.50
C ILE A 89 32.54 -2.91 -29.29
N LEU A 90 33.83 -2.55 -29.37
CA LEU A 90 34.51 -1.87 -28.28
C LEU A 90 33.92 -0.47 -28.02
N ALA A 91 33.53 0.27 -29.06
CA ALA A 91 32.85 1.56 -28.92
C ALA A 91 31.48 1.40 -28.26
N LEU A 92 30.65 0.44 -28.72
CA LEU A 92 29.34 0.14 -28.14
C LEU A 92 29.42 -0.34 -26.68
N LEU A 93 30.48 -1.08 -26.33
CA LEU A 93 30.76 -1.47 -24.95
C LEU A 93 31.24 -0.28 -24.12
N GLY A 94 32.02 0.63 -24.69
CA GLY A 94 32.48 1.86 -24.05
C GLY A 94 31.36 2.88 -23.79
N GLU A 95 30.26 2.81 -24.55
CA GLU A 95 29.04 3.59 -24.29
C GLU A 95 28.22 3.05 -23.10
N LYS A 96 28.50 1.83 -22.62
CA LYS A 96 27.86 1.33 -21.39
C LYS A 96 28.47 2.04 -20.19
N ALA A 97 27.61 2.53 -19.30
CA ALA A 97 28.03 3.15 -18.05
C ALA A 97 28.84 2.16 -17.19
N ALA A 98 29.93 2.64 -16.59
CA ALA A 98 30.76 1.84 -15.72
C ALA A 98 29.98 1.45 -14.46
N LYS A 99 30.31 0.30 -13.86
CA LYS A 99 29.66 -0.18 -12.62
C LYS A 99 29.76 0.83 -11.46
N THR A 100 30.79 1.67 -11.46
CA THR A 100 30.97 2.75 -10.47
C THR A 100 30.00 3.91 -10.66
N ASP A 101 29.46 4.07 -11.87
CA ASP A 101 28.64 5.20 -12.28
C ASP A 101 27.15 4.82 -12.32
N VAL A 102 26.84 3.55 -12.07
CA VAL A 102 25.47 3.03 -11.98
C VAL A 102 25.21 2.48 -10.59
N TYR A 103 24.07 2.86 -10.03
CA TYR A 103 23.58 2.29 -8.80
C TYR A 103 22.78 1.02 -9.11
N THR A 104 22.99 -0.02 -8.30
CA THR A 104 22.07 -1.15 -8.29
C THR A 104 20.71 -0.70 -7.77
N LYS A 105 19.64 -1.43 -8.13
CA LYS A 105 18.30 -1.13 -7.62
C LYS A 105 18.26 -1.08 -6.08
N ALA A 106 19.00 -1.96 -5.41
CA ALA A 106 19.10 -1.97 -3.95
C ALA A 106 19.75 -0.69 -3.38
N GLU A 107 20.80 -0.17 -4.03
CA GLU A 107 21.46 1.08 -3.61
C GLU A 107 20.57 2.30 -3.85
N VAL A 108 19.84 2.35 -4.97
CA VAL A 108 18.86 3.40 -5.25
C VAL A 108 17.71 3.36 -4.25
N ASP A 109 17.18 2.16 -3.96
CA ASP A 109 16.11 1.97 -2.99
C ASP A 109 16.57 2.39 -1.59
N ALA A 110 17.82 2.08 -1.20
CA ALA A 110 18.39 2.49 0.08
C ALA A 110 18.63 4.00 0.18
N LEU A 111 19.05 4.67 -0.90
CA LEU A 111 19.31 6.12 -0.91
C LEU A 111 18.01 6.96 -0.93
N SER A 112 16.93 6.42 -1.52
CA SER A 112 15.60 7.06 -1.55
C SER A 112 14.66 6.58 -0.44
N ALA A 113 15.11 5.69 0.45
CA ALA A 113 14.29 5.16 1.53
C ALA A 113 14.08 6.22 2.62
N VAL A 114 12.92 6.87 2.58
CA VAL A 114 12.38 7.55 3.77
C VAL A 114 12.16 6.48 4.85
N PRO A 115 12.70 6.63 6.07
CA PRO A 115 12.54 5.64 7.13
C PRO A 115 11.07 5.40 7.48
N ILE A 116 10.73 4.15 7.80
CA ILE A 116 9.41 3.80 8.32
C ILE A 116 9.13 4.62 9.59
N GLY A 117 7.90 5.10 9.72
CA GLY A 117 7.50 5.97 10.83
C GLY A 117 7.74 7.46 10.60
N THR A 118 8.41 7.86 9.52
CA THR A 118 8.56 9.29 9.16
C THR A 118 7.21 9.88 8.82
N VAL A 119 6.86 10.99 9.49
CA VAL A 119 5.64 11.75 9.22
C VAL A 119 5.96 12.91 8.27
N ILE A 120 5.17 13.04 7.22
CA ILE A 120 5.26 14.12 6.24
C ILE A 120 3.97 14.96 6.24
N ASP A 121 4.12 16.22 5.83
CA ASP A 121 3.04 17.18 5.70
C ASP A 121 2.74 17.34 4.21
N VAL A 122 1.49 17.05 3.82
CA VAL A 122 1.10 17.08 2.41
C VAL A 122 0.01 18.12 2.21
N TYR A 123 0.26 19.05 1.28
CA TYR A 123 -0.72 20.03 0.84
C TYR A 123 -1.77 19.37 -0.06
N GLY A 124 -2.67 18.63 0.57
CA GLY A 124 -3.77 17.91 -0.06
C GLY A 124 -4.85 17.61 0.97
N ASN A 125 -6.08 17.39 0.52
CA ASN A 125 -7.24 17.13 1.37
C ASN A 125 -7.35 15.69 1.88
N GLY A 126 -6.36 14.84 1.58
CA GLY A 126 -6.26 13.49 2.10
C GLY A 126 -7.12 12.44 1.40
N THR A 127 -7.74 12.76 0.26
CA THR A 127 -8.56 11.79 -0.50
C THR A 127 -7.75 10.85 -1.37
N SER A 128 -6.54 11.27 -1.77
CA SER A 128 -5.64 10.45 -2.58
C SER A 128 -4.71 9.63 -1.69
N ALA A 129 -4.56 8.35 -2.00
CA ALA A 129 -3.55 7.51 -1.40
C ALA A 129 -2.16 7.95 -1.88
N ILE A 130 -1.19 7.99 -0.96
CA ILE A 130 0.20 8.28 -1.29
C ILE A 130 0.96 6.95 -1.24
N PRO A 131 1.58 6.50 -2.34
CA PRO A 131 2.26 5.21 -2.39
C PRO A 131 3.29 5.00 -1.26
N GLY A 132 3.13 3.93 -0.50
CA GLY A 132 4.01 3.59 0.63
C GLY A 132 3.77 4.38 1.92
N TYR A 133 2.74 5.23 1.96
CA TYR A 133 2.34 6.00 3.14
C TYR A 133 0.88 5.70 3.52
N VAL A 134 0.58 5.85 4.81
CA VAL A 134 -0.78 5.80 5.34
C VAL A 134 -1.12 7.16 5.95
N LYS A 135 -2.35 7.61 5.74
CA LYS A 135 -2.84 8.85 6.35
C LYS A 135 -2.82 8.73 7.86
N VAL A 136 -2.35 9.78 8.56
CA VAL A 136 -2.40 9.81 10.01
C VAL A 136 -3.85 10.06 10.45
N VAL A 137 -4.43 9.10 11.14
CA VAL A 137 -5.80 9.15 11.66
C VAL A 137 -5.75 8.75 13.13
N SER A 138 -6.33 9.59 13.99
CA SER A 138 -6.42 9.34 15.43
C SER A 138 -7.08 7.99 15.70
N GLY A 139 -6.43 7.15 16.52
CA GLY A 139 -6.99 5.86 16.91
C GLY A 139 -6.93 4.76 15.85
N LEU A 140 -6.32 5.01 14.68
CA LEU A 140 -6.16 3.98 13.65
C LEU A 140 -5.29 2.84 14.18
N GLU A 141 -5.82 1.62 14.06
CA GLU A 141 -5.12 0.41 14.48
C GLU A 141 -4.12 -0.04 13.40
N ILE A 142 -2.86 -0.22 13.80
CA ILE A 142 -1.79 -0.70 12.92
C ILE A 142 -1.71 -2.22 13.02
N THR A 143 -2.52 -2.89 12.21
CA THR A 143 -2.64 -4.35 12.18
C THR A 143 -1.50 -5.01 11.41
N ALA A 144 -1.56 -6.34 11.24
CA ALA A 144 -0.62 -7.10 10.42
C ALA A 144 -0.61 -6.69 8.93
N ALA A 145 -1.61 -5.93 8.45
CA ALA A 145 -1.63 -5.36 7.11
C ALA A 145 -0.54 -4.29 6.88
N LEU A 146 0.02 -3.75 7.96
CA LEU A 146 1.06 -2.73 7.99
C LEU A 146 2.29 -3.27 8.74
N PRO A 147 2.93 -4.35 8.29
CA PRO A 147 3.87 -5.12 9.10
C PRO A 147 5.10 -4.32 9.53
N GLU A 148 5.65 -3.50 8.63
CA GLU A 148 6.84 -2.68 8.92
C GLU A 148 6.52 -1.53 9.87
N LEU A 149 5.42 -0.80 9.62
CA LEU A 149 4.97 0.27 10.52
C LEU A 149 4.58 -0.28 11.90
N ARG A 150 3.97 -1.46 11.94
CA ARG A 150 3.64 -2.17 13.18
C ARG A 150 4.90 -2.48 13.97
N ALA A 151 5.90 -3.08 13.33
CA ALA A 151 7.17 -3.39 13.97
C ALA A 151 7.86 -2.12 14.50
N PHE A 152 7.84 -1.05 13.70
CA PHE A 152 8.34 0.26 14.11
C PHE A 152 7.60 0.80 15.34
N GLY A 153 6.27 0.79 15.34
CA GLY A 153 5.46 1.30 16.45
C GLY A 153 5.70 0.54 17.76
N LEU A 154 5.77 -0.79 17.70
CA LEU A 154 6.10 -1.63 18.86
C LEU A 154 7.50 -1.34 19.40
N ALA A 155 8.49 -1.19 18.51
CA ALA A 155 9.87 -0.89 18.91
C ALA A 155 10.02 0.52 19.50
N ASN A 156 9.15 1.46 19.12
CA ASN A 156 9.18 2.86 19.55
C ASN A 156 8.12 3.19 20.63
N GLY A 157 7.59 2.18 21.32
CA GLY A 157 6.76 2.37 22.52
C GLY A 157 5.39 2.98 22.25
N TRP A 158 4.81 2.75 21.07
CA TRP A 158 3.46 3.20 20.78
C TRP A 158 2.45 2.49 21.69
N ALA A 159 1.36 3.18 22.02
CA ALA A 159 0.25 2.57 22.75
C ALA A 159 -0.31 1.39 21.95
N VAL A 160 -0.59 0.28 22.63
CA VAL A 160 -1.18 -0.92 22.03
C VAL A 160 -2.59 -1.12 22.54
N ASN A 161 -3.48 -1.62 21.68
CA ASN A 161 -4.84 -2.00 22.09
C ASN A 161 -4.87 -3.37 22.77
N GLY A 162 -6.07 -3.83 23.16
CA GLY A 162 -6.28 -5.15 23.78
C GLY A 162 -5.86 -6.35 22.93
N SER A 163 -5.64 -6.16 21.62
CA SER A 163 -5.15 -7.18 20.68
C SER A 163 -3.64 -7.10 20.45
N GLY A 164 -2.93 -6.22 21.17
CA GLY A 164 -1.48 -6.02 21.02
C GLY A 164 -1.08 -5.26 19.75
N ASN A 165 -2.04 -4.61 19.08
CA ASN A 165 -1.80 -3.83 17.87
C ASN A 165 -1.47 -2.39 18.25
N PRO A 166 -0.37 -1.79 17.75
CA PRO A 166 -0.09 -0.38 17.95
C PRO A 166 -1.24 0.47 17.43
N VAL A 167 -1.57 1.50 18.17
CA VAL A 167 -2.57 2.48 17.80
C VAL A 167 -1.87 3.77 17.42
N MET A 168 -2.28 4.33 16.29
CA MET A 168 -1.74 5.58 15.80
C MET A 168 -2.03 6.70 16.81
N PRO A 169 -1.01 7.53 17.16
CA PRO A 169 -1.21 8.68 18.02
C PRO A 169 -2.29 9.62 17.47
N SER A 170 -2.96 10.37 18.35
CA SER A 170 -3.95 11.36 17.92
C SER A 170 -3.35 12.31 16.88
N GLY A 171 -4.03 12.39 15.74
CA GLY A 171 -3.67 13.21 14.58
C GLY A 171 -4.68 14.33 14.34
N ASP A 172 -5.42 14.74 15.37
CA ASP A 172 -6.31 15.90 15.31
C ASP A 172 -5.49 17.17 15.00
N ALA A 173 -6.13 18.32 14.78
CA ALA A 173 -5.49 19.58 14.35
C ALA A 173 -4.52 20.23 15.37
N LEU A 174 -3.79 19.40 16.11
CA LEU A 174 -2.79 19.69 17.10
C LEU A 174 -1.50 20.19 16.45
N PHE A 175 -0.84 21.12 17.13
CA PHE A 175 0.52 21.50 16.79
C PHE A 175 1.52 20.45 17.27
N LYS A 176 2.48 20.12 16.40
CA LYS A 176 3.60 19.26 16.75
C LYS A 176 4.54 19.99 17.72
N ARG A 177 5.01 19.27 18.74
CA ARG A 177 6.06 19.76 19.64
C ARG A 177 7.11 18.68 19.88
N GLY A 178 8.35 19.12 20.09
CA GLY A 178 9.45 18.21 20.36
C GLY A 178 9.26 17.43 21.66
N TRP A 179 9.66 16.17 21.64
CA TRP A 179 9.79 15.33 22.83
C TRP A 179 11.25 14.87 22.95
N LYS A 180 11.80 14.96 24.16
CA LYS A 180 13.11 14.44 24.52
C LYS A 180 13.02 13.78 25.89
N SER A 181 13.58 12.58 26.03
CA SER A 181 13.69 11.92 27.33
C SER A 181 14.46 12.79 28.34
N GLY A 182 13.94 12.91 29.57
CA GLY A 182 14.55 13.69 30.65
C GLY A 182 14.46 15.22 30.49
N GLN A 183 13.57 15.72 29.63
CA GLN A 183 13.34 17.17 29.48
C GLN A 183 12.78 17.80 30.77
N THR A 184 13.28 19.00 31.12
CA THR A 184 12.86 19.74 32.32
C THR A 184 11.66 20.65 32.08
N ARG A 185 11.48 21.12 30.83
CA ARG A 185 10.35 21.97 30.45
C ARG A 185 9.09 21.13 30.27
N ASP A 186 8.08 21.39 31.09
CA ASP A 186 6.80 20.65 31.08
C ASP A 186 7.06 19.14 31.23
N ALA A 187 7.67 18.80 32.38
CA ALA A 187 8.24 17.49 32.70
C ALA A 187 7.22 16.35 32.77
N GLY A 188 5.91 16.65 32.82
CA GLY A 188 4.84 15.66 32.78
C GLY A 188 4.56 15.09 31.39
N ARG A 189 5.15 15.64 30.32
CA ARG A 189 4.84 15.20 28.94
C ARG A 189 5.49 13.84 28.61
N THR A 190 4.66 12.89 28.20
CA THR A 190 5.08 11.59 27.68
C THR A 190 5.12 11.59 26.14
N PHE A 191 5.80 10.62 25.54
CA PHE A 191 5.80 10.49 24.08
C PHE A 191 4.38 10.17 23.59
N GLY A 192 3.92 10.85 22.55
CA GLY A 192 2.58 10.64 21.98
C GLY A 192 1.41 11.17 22.81
N SER A 193 1.63 11.84 23.94
CA SER A 193 0.55 12.46 24.71
C SER A 193 0.00 13.70 23.99
N VAL A 194 -1.32 13.87 24.01
CA VAL A 194 -2.01 15.10 23.61
C VAL A 194 -2.08 16.06 24.80
N GLN A 195 -1.96 17.35 24.51
CA GLN A 195 -2.17 18.42 25.47
C GLN A 195 -3.16 19.40 24.85
N GLU A 196 -4.16 19.79 25.64
CA GLU A 196 -5.11 20.84 25.29
C GLU A 196 -4.40 22.20 25.21
N ASP A 197 -5.07 23.19 24.62
CA ASP A 197 -4.59 24.55 24.63
C ASP A 197 -4.51 25.10 26.06
N ALA A 198 -3.50 25.92 26.31
CA ALA A 198 -3.31 26.57 27.60
C ALA A 198 -2.93 28.03 27.37
N PHE A 199 -3.72 28.94 27.94
CA PHE A 199 -3.35 30.34 28.09
C PHE A 199 -2.80 30.57 29.49
N GLN A 200 -1.65 31.22 29.60
CA GLN A 200 -1.09 31.52 30.92
C GLN A 200 -2.02 32.45 31.71
N GLY A 201 -2.19 32.17 33.00
CA GLY A 201 -2.92 33.06 33.90
C GLY A 201 -2.31 34.45 33.83
N HIS A 202 -3.14 35.44 33.56
CA HIS A 202 -2.73 36.83 33.41
C HIS A 202 -3.81 37.74 34.00
N ILE A 203 -3.39 38.95 34.36
CA ILE A 203 -4.27 40.01 34.85
C ILE A 203 -4.12 41.23 33.96
N HIS A 204 -5.20 41.98 33.79
CA HIS A 204 -5.18 43.26 33.12
C HIS A 204 -5.30 44.36 34.17
N THR A 205 -4.36 45.31 34.14
CA THR A 205 -4.48 46.56 34.89
C THR A 205 -5.29 47.54 34.05
N THR A 206 -6.35 48.12 34.61
CA THR A 206 -7.03 49.24 33.95
C THR A 206 -6.14 50.48 34.05
N PRO A 207 -5.94 51.26 32.96
CA PRO A 207 -5.26 52.54 33.04
C PRO A 207 -6.03 53.39 34.04
N GLY A 208 -5.36 53.82 35.11
CA GLY A 208 -6.02 54.55 36.16
C GLY A 208 -6.59 55.86 35.63
N ASN A 209 -7.92 55.99 35.61
CA ASN A 209 -8.54 57.29 35.47
C ASN A 209 -8.29 58.03 36.78
N ASN A 210 -7.29 58.92 36.80
CA ASN A 210 -6.96 59.76 37.94
C ASN A 210 -8.02 60.87 38.12
N SER A 211 -9.26 60.46 38.33
CA SER A 211 -10.43 61.30 38.57
C SER A 211 -11.50 60.45 39.27
N GLY A 212 -11.30 60.24 40.57
CA GLY A 212 -12.39 60.25 41.55
C GLY A 212 -13.43 59.13 41.59
N SER A 213 -13.27 58.01 40.91
CA SER A 213 -14.14 56.83 41.15
C SER A 213 -13.45 55.53 40.72
N PHE A 214 -12.40 55.18 41.46
CA PHE A 214 -12.06 53.77 41.61
C PHE A 214 -13.01 53.18 42.65
N ALA A 215 -13.71 52.11 42.27
CA ALA A 215 -14.19 51.13 43.21
C ALA A 215 -12.95 50.52 43.90
N TYR A 216 -12.46 51.19 44.92
CA TYR A 216 -11.88 50.49 46.04
C TYR A 216 -12.91 49.43 46.44
N LEU A 217 -12.45 48.19 46.61
CA LEU A 217 -13.07 47.22 47.51
C LEU A 217 -13.12 47.92 48.88
N ASN A 218 -14.15 48.73 49.11
CA ASN A 218 -14.31 49.47 50.35
C ASN A 218 -14.99 48.50 51.32
N PRO A 219 -14.31 47.95 52.35
CA PRO A 219 -14.97 47.04 53.30
C PRO A 219 -15.93 47.78 54.25
N SER A 220 -16.17 49.09 54.05
CA SER A 220 -16.88 49.94 55.00
C SER A 220 -18.34 50.25 54.64
N LEU A 221 -18.95 49.61 53.65
CA LEU A 221 -20.39 49.75 53.43
C LEU A 221 -21.09 48.47 53.83
N GLY A 222 -21.68 48.52 55.02
CA GLY A 222 -22.54 47.46 55.54
C GLY A 222 -23.65 47.12 54.55
N ASP A 223 -23.97 45.84 54.53
CA ASP A 223 -25.16 45.23 53.95
C ASP A 223 -25.35 45.35 52.42
N GLY A 224 -24.97 44.28 51.71
CA GLY A 224 -25.78 43.76 50.60
C GLY A 224 -25.67 44.36 49.20
N ALA A 225 -24.73 45.27 48.89
CA ALA A 225 -24.74 45.98 47.60
C ALA A 225 -23.66 45.54 46.59
N LEU A 226 -24.10 44.71 45.64
CA LEU A 226 -23.79 44.78 44.20
C LEU A 226 -22.31 44.73 43.79
N TYR A 227 -21.74 43.52 43.74
CA TYR A 227 -20.81 43.19 42.67
C TYR A 227 -21.60 43.24 41.35
N LYS A 228 -21.79 44.44 40.79
CA LYS A 228 -22.24 44.56 39.40
C LYS A 228 -21.09 44.03 38.57
N GLN A 229 -21.17 42.74 38.24
CA GLN A 229 -20.33 42.10 37.24
C GLN A 229 -20.39 43.00 36.00
N VAL A 230 -19.33 43.76 35.75
CA VAL A 230 -19.24 44.59 34.55
C VAL A 230 -19.00 43.59 33.44
N ASN A 231 -20.08 43.01 32.92
CA ASN A 231 -20.07 42.13 31.77
C ASN A 231 -19.42 42.93 30.63
N SER A 232 -18.14 42.67 30.40
CA SER A 232 -17.37 43.36 29.38
C SER A 232 -17.87 42.83 28.05
N SER A 233 -18.76 43.58 27.42
CA SER A 233 -19.41 43.22 26.17
C SER A 233 -18.37 43.26 25.04
N ALA A 234 -17.82 42.10 24.69
CA ALA A 234 -16.84 41.87 23.63
C ALA A 234 -15.51 42.65 23.78
N PRO A 235 -14.37 42.09 23.32
CA PRO A 235 -13.12 42.83 23.29
C PRO A 235 -13.21 44.00 22.31
N VAL A 236 -12.77 45.16 22.77
CA VAL A 236 -12.71 46.42 22.00
C VAL A 236 -11.28 46.71 21.55
N THR A 237 -11.13 47.35 20.39
CA THR A 237 -9.81 47.80 19.91
C THR A 237 -9.26 48.91 20.77
N ASP A 238 -7.93 48.95 20.92
CA ASP A 238 -7.20 50.03 21.57
C ASP A 238 -6.79 51.15 20.59
N GLY A 239 -7.16 51.03 19.30
CA GLY A 239 -6.83 51.99 18.24
C GLY A 239 -5.38 51.95 17.75
N VAL A 240 -4.51 51.10 18.34
CA VAL A 240 -3.07 51.01 18.01
C VAL A 240 -2.71 49.64 17.46
N ASN A 241 -3.24 48.56 18.07
CA ASN A 241 -2.88 47.18 17.77
C ASN A 241 -3.92 46.47 16.89
N GLY A 242 -4.80 47.24 16.24
CA GLY A 242 -5.85 46.74 15.36
C GLY A 242 -7.06 46.17 16.09
N ALA A 243 -7.98 45.58 15.32
CA ALA A 243 -9.17 44.93 15.87
C ALA A 243 -8.79 43.61 16.55
N PRO A 244 -9.26 43.34 17.79
CA PRO A 244 -9.03 42.07 18.46
C PRO A 244 -9.54 40.89 17.62
N ARG A 245 -8.66 39.91 17.36
CA ARG A 245 -9.04 38.65 16.71
C ARG A 245 -9.49 37.65 17.77
N VAL A 246 -10.77 37.29 17.76
CA VAL A 246 -11.36 36.30 18.67
C VAL A 246 -11.90 35.10 17.91
N ALA A 247 -11.82 33.94 18.55
CA ALA A 247 -12.39 32.68 18.08
C ALA A 247 -12.78 31.83 19.30
N ALA A 248 -13.51 30.73 19.07
CA ALA A 248 -13.83 29.77 20.12
C ALA A 248 -12.59 29.03 20.66
N GLU A 249 -11.50 28.99 19.89
CA GLU A 249 -10.24 28.32 20.21
C GLU A 249 -9.08 29.32 20.13
N THR A 250 -8.19 29.29 21.11
CA THR A 250 -6.98 30.10 21.10
C THR A 250 -5.96 29.50 20.13
N ARG A 251 -5.70 30.17 19.01
CA ARG A 251 -4.72 29.71 18.02
C ARG A 251 -3.96 30.85 17.36
N PRO A 252 -2.66 30.67 17.08
CA PRO A 252 -1.94 31.54 16.16
C PRO A 252 -2.48 31.35 14.73
N ALA A 253 -2.08 32.23 13.81
CA ALA A 253 -2.36 32.04 12.39
C ALA A 253 -1.78 30.70 11.91
N ASN A 254 -2.59 29.91 11.19
CA ASN A 254 -2.24 28.56 10.76
C ASN A 254 -2.86 28.20 9.40
N MET A 255 -2.39 27.11 8.81
CA MET A 255 -2.90 26.50 7.58
C MET A 255 -3.06 25.00 7.79
N THR A 256 -4.08 24.40 7.18
CA THR A 256 -4.33 22.97 7.27
C THR A 256 -3.57 22.18 6.20
N VAL A 257 -3.02 21.03 6.60
CA VAL A 257 -2.38 20.04 5.75
C VAL A 257 -2.81 18.65 6.21
N THR A 258 -2.64 17.65 5.35
CA THR A 258 -2.86 16.26 5.75
C THR A 258 -1.53 15.61 6.12
N TYR A 259 -1.49 14.97 7.28
CA TYR A 259 -0.33 14.21 7.71
C TYR A 259 -0.37 12.78 7.16
N TYR A 260 0.77 12.30 6.69
CA TYR A 260 0.98 10.93 6.25
C TYR A 260 2.20 10.34 6.93
N ILE A 261 2.17 9.06 7.26
CA ILE A 261 3.31 8.33 7.84
C ILE A 261 3.81 7.28 6.86
N LYS A 262 5.14 7.17 6.73
CA LYS A 262 5.76 6.14 5.92
C LYS A 262 5.48 4.77 6.54
N ALA A 263 4.78 3.91 5.80
CA ALA A 263 4.26 2.65 6.33
C ALA A 263 4.97 1.41 5.77
N TYR A 264 5.57 1.52 4.59
CA TYR A 264 6.19 0.41 3.86
C TYR A 264 7.54 0.80 3.25
N GLY A 265 8.55 -0.05 3.37
CA GLY A 265 9.92 0.18 2.92
C GLY A 265 10.04 0.18 1.39
N ALA A 266 9.22 -0.63 0.72
CA ALA A 266 8.95 -0.54 -0.72
C ALA A 266 7.49 -0.13 -0.95
N ALA A 267 7.17 0.46 -2.10
CA ALA A 267 5.77 0.67 -2.47
C ALA A 267 5.06 -0.70 -2.54
N VAL A 268 4.23 -1.00 -1.55
CA VAL A 268 3.29 -2.12 -1.65
C VAL A 268 2.32 -1.76 -2.77
N ASP A 269 2.19 -2.65 -3.73
CA ASP A 269 1.32 -2.40 -4.87
C ASP A 269 -0.11 -2.07 -4.41
N ALA A 270 -0.80 -1.22 -5.17
CA ALA A 270 -2.15 -0.79 -4.84
C ALA A 270 -3.12 -1.98 -4.68
N GLY A 271 -2.82 -3.11 -5.33
CA GLY A 271 -3.59 -4.35 -5.24
C GLY A 271 -3.52 -5.00 -3.85
N THR A 272 -2.34 -5.07 -3.25
CA THR A 272 -2.17 -5.65 -1.91
C THR A 272 -2.81 -4.77 -0.83
N LEU A 273 -2.71 -3.45 -0.97
CA LEU A 273 -3.41 -2.49 -0.09
C LEU A 273 -4.92 -2.62 -0.19
N ALA A 274 -5.45 -2.71 -1.41
CA ALA A 274 -6.89 -2.89 -1.64
C ALA A 274 -7.40 -4.23 -1.08
N ALA A 275 -6.64 -5.32 -1.25
CA ALA A 275 -7.00 -6.63 -0.69
C ALA A 275 -7.03 -6.62 0.84
N ALA A 276 -6.06 -5.96 1.49
CA ALA A 276 -6.05 -5.79 2.94
C ALA A 276 -7.24 -4.94 3.43
N GLN A 277 -7.58 -3.86 2.71
CA GLN A 277 -8.75 -3.04 3.03
C GLN A 277 -10.05 -3.84 2.88
N VAL A 278 -10.20 -4.60 1.80
CA VAL A 278 -11.39 -5.46 1.60
C VAL A 278 -11.52 -6.49 2.71
N LEU A 279 -10.41 -7.07 3.19
CA LEU A 279 -10.45 -8.00 4.33
C LEU A 279 -10.91 -7.32 5.62
N ASN A 280 -10.49 -6.08 5.87
CA ASN A 280 -10.96 -5.28 7.00
C ASN A 280 -12.45 -4.95 6.86
N ASP A 281 -12.89 -4.50 5.69
CA ASP A 281 -14.30 -4.16 5.42
C ASP A 281 -15.21 -5.39 5.59
N VAL A 282 -14.77 -6.57 5.13
CA VAL A 282 -15.49 -7.84 5.32
C VAL A 282 -15.53 -8.24 6.80
N THR A 283 -14.47 -7.98 7.56
CA THR A 283 -14.42 -8.27 9.00
C THR A 283 -15.38 -7.35 9.78
N ASP A 284 -15.39 -6.06 9.48
CA ASP A 284 -16.33 -5.09 10.06
C ASP A 284 -17.78 -5.42 9.70
N ALA A 285 -18.05 -5.72 8.42
CA ALA A 285 -19.38 -6.11 7.97
C ALA A 285 -19.88 -7.36 8.72
N ARG A 286 -19.01 -8.37 8.92
CA ARG A 286 -19.35 -9.55 9.72
C ARG A 286 -19.65 -9.20 11.18
N ALA A 287 -18.90 -8.29 11.79
CA ALA A 287 -19.16 -7.84 13.15
C ALA A 287 -20.52 -7.11 13.27
N ARG A 288 -20.82 -6.21 12.33
CA ARG A 288 -22.10 -5.48 12.28
C ARG A 288 -23.30 -6.41 12.04
N ILE A 289 -23.15 -7.40 11.16
CA ILE A 289 -24.18 -8.42 10.94
C ILE A 289 -24.42 -9.25 12.20
N ALA A 290 -23.35 -9.67 12.89
CA ALA A 290 -23.46 -10.43 14.14
C ALA A 290 -24.24 -9.66 15.23
N VAL A 291 -24.12 -8.33 15.27
CA VAL A 291 -24.92 -7.48 16.17
C VAL A 291 -26.40 -7.46 15.78
N LEU A 292 -26.72 -7.35 14.48
CA LEU A 292 -28.11 -7.32 13.98
C LEU A 292 -28.83 -8.68 14.10
N GLU A 293 -28.11 -9.78 13.94
CA GLU A 293 -28.67 -11.14 14.04
C GLU A 293 -28.87 -11.62 15.48
N ARG A 294 -28.41 -10.85 16.47
CA ARG A 294 -28.49 -11.24 17.88
C ARG A 294 -29.95 -11.28 18.34
N LYS A 295 -30.47 -12.49 18.54
CA LYS A 295 -31.81 -12.74 19.09
C LYS A 295 -31.71 -13.04 20.57
N PHE A 296 -32.60 -12.46 21.35
CA PHE A 296 -32.77 -12.81 22.76
C PHE A 296 -34.06 -13.60 22.96
N SER A 297 -33.98 -14.66 23.75
CA SER A 297 -35.12 -15.38 24.30
C SER A 297 -34.82 -15.69 25.76
N SER A 298 -35.71 -15.32 26.68
CA SER A 298 -35.56 -15.67 28.08
C SER A 298 -35.77 -17.17 28.30
N ASN A 299 -35.28 -17.69 29.42
CA ASN A 299 -35.81 -18.95 29.96
C ASN A 299 -37.29 -18.78 30.32
N PRO A 300 -38.08 -19.87 30.39
CA PRO A 300 -39.48 -19.80 30.81
C PRO A 300 -39.64 -19.19 32.22
N LEU A 301 -40.32 -18.05 32.31
CA LEU A 301 -40.56 -17.30 33.53
C LEU A 301 -41.91 -17.69 34.13
N THR A 302 -41.96 -17.83 35.46
CA THR A 302 -43.21 -18.15 36.15
C THR A 302 -44.07 -16.90 36.31
N PRO A 303 -45.29 -16.85 35.73
CA PRO A 303 -46.15 -15.69 35.86
C PRO A 303 -46.83 -15.64 37.24
N THR A 304 -47.10 -14.43 37.72
CA THR A 304 -47.97 -14.16 38.88
C THR A 304 -48.93 -13.05 38.46
N LEU A 305 -50.23 -13.16 38.78
CA LEU A 305 -51.21 -12.14 38.42
C LEU A 305 -50.82 -10.78 39.01
N GLY A 306 -50.88 -9.73 38.20
CA GLY A 306 -50.42 -8.39 38.58
C GLY A 306 -48.90 -8.27 38.79
N GLY A 307 -48.15 -9.36 38.65
CA GLY A 307 -46.70 -9.44 38.88
C GLY A 307 -45.86 -8.96 37.69
N LEU A 308 -44.55 -8.81 37.93
CA LEU A 308 -43.55 -8.45 36.93
C LEU A 308 -42.67 -9.65 36.62
N VAL A 309 -42.54 -10.00 35.35
CA VAL A 309 -41.49 -10.87 34.83
C VAL A 309 -40.44 -10.02 34.11
N GLN A 310 -39.16 -10.35 34.27
CA GLN A 310 -38.07 -9.59 33.63
C GLN A 310 -36.92 -10.53 33.25
N ALA A 311 -36.18 -10.17 32.19
CA ALA A 311 -34.97 -10.87 31.82
C ALA A 311 -33.93 -9.93 31.17
N PRO A 312 -32.64 -10.08 31.49
CA PRO A 312 -31.59 -9.30 30.85
C PRO A 312 -31.33 -9.79 29.43
N HIS A 313 -31.43 -8.91 28.42
CA HIS A 313 -31.23 -9.28 27.01
C HIS A 313 -29.81 -9.01 26.50
N GLY A 314 -29.00 -8.28 27.27
CA GLY A 314 -27.58 -8.08 26.98
C GLY A 314 -27.30 -7.24 25.73
N PHE A 315 -28.27 -6.46 25.25
CA PHE A 315 -28.09 -5.72 23.99
C PHE A 315 -27.25 -4.45 24.15
N GLY A 316 -27.28 -3.81 25.32
CA GLY A 316 -26.63 -2.52 25.56
C GLY A 316 -27.37 -1.33 24.93
N VAL A 317 -28.44 -1.62 24.19
CA VAL A 317 -29.36 -0.66 23.56
C VAL A 317 -30.78 -1.17 23.70
N LYS A 318 -31.75 -0.27 23.68
CA LYS A 318 -33.16 -0.64 23.74
C LYS A 318 -33.55 -1.40 22.46
N PRO A 319 -34.11 -2.61 22.55
CA PRO A 319 -34.53 -3.36 21.37
C PRO A 319 -35.67 -2.65 20.62
N THR A 320 -35.60 -2.67 19.29
CA THR A 320 -36.67 -2.18 18.41
C THR A 320 -37.85 -3.13 18.33
N PHE A 321 -37.61 -4.44 18.49
CA PHE A 321 -38.66 -5.47 18.53
C PHE A 321 -38.62 -6.26 19.83
N TYR A 322 -39.77 -6.37 20.49
CA TYR A 322 -39.93 -7.17 21.68
C TYR A 322 -41.37 -7.69 21.82
N GLU A 323 -41.50 -8.96 22.19
CA GLU A 323 -42.79 -9.65 22.32
C GLU A 323 -42.74 -10.64 23.49
N ALA A 324 -43.93 -10.96 24.03
CA ALA A 324 -44.10 -12.03 25.00
C ALA A 324 -44.87 -13.20 24.38
N TYR A 325 -44.48 -14.39 24.78
CA TYR A 325 -45.13 -15.64 24.43
C TYR A 325 -45.48 -16.42 25.70
N ALA A 326 -46.54 -17.21 25.64
CA ALA A 326 -46.84 -18.21 26.64
C ALA A 326 -46.46 -19.59 26.08
N VAL A 327 -45.67 -20.33 26.85
CA VAL A 327 -45.23 -21.70 26.54
C VAL A 327 -45.93 -22.66 27.49
N CYS A 328 -46.56 -23.69 26.92
CA CYS A 328 -47.25 -24.72 27.66
C CYS A 328 -46.24 -25.67 28.33
N THR A 329 -46.32 -25.83 29.65
CA THR A 329 -45.46 -26.72 30.44
C THR A 329 -46.20 -27.95 30.97
N SER A 330 -47.53 -27.96 30.90
CA SER A 330 -48.37 -29.12 31.20
C SER A 330 -49.58 -29.10 30.26
N PRO A 331 -49.96 -30.23 29.64
CA PRO A 331 -51.04 -30.24 28.65
C PRO A 331 -52.33 -29.61 29.19
N GLU A 332 -52.92 -28.71 28.41
CA GLU A 332 -54.12 -27.97 28.80
C GLU A 332 -54.91 -27.55 27.57
N PHE A 333 -56.24 -27.69 27.57
CA PHE A 333 -57.12 -27.28 26.47
C PHE A 333 -56.67 -27.78 25.08
N ASN A 334 -56.08 -28.98 25.05
CA ASN A 334 -55.46 -29.66 23.91
C ASN A 334 -54.15 -29.04 23.38
N PHE A 335 -53.62 -28.01 24.03
CA PHE A 335 -52.21 -27.65 23.88
C PHE A 335 -51.32 -28.72 24.51
N GLN A 336 -50.26 -29.07 23.80
CA GLN A 336 -49.22 -29.98 24.26
C GLN A 336 -48.09 -29.19 24.91
N VAL A 337 -47.25 -29.86 25.70
CA VAL A 337 -46.00 -29.28 26.20
C VAL A 337 -45.18 -28.73 25.02
N ASP A 338 -44.54 -27.59 25.24
CA ASP A 338 -43.78 -26.80 24.26
C ASP A 338 -44.61 -26.12 23.16
N ASN A 339 -45.94 -26.27 23.16
CA ASN A 339 -46.77 -25.40 22.34
C ASN A 339 -46.66 -23.96 22.83
N GLU A 340 -46.52 -23.05 21.87
CA GLU A 340 -46.27 -21.64 22.14
C GLU A 340 -47.33 -20.79 21.44
N ILE A 341 -47.87 -19.81 22.17
CA ILE A 341 -48.76 -18.81 21.63
C ILE A 341 -48.26 -17.42 21.99
N ARG A 342 -48.38 -16.48 21.06
CA ARG A 342 -48.13 -15.08 21.35
C ARG A 342 -49.21 -14.58 22.30
N VAL A 343 -48.83 -14.02 23.44
CA VAL A 343 -49.81 -13.41 24.35
C VAL A 343 -50.18 -12.02 23.84
N THR A 344 -51.43 -11.63 24.01
CA THR A 344 -51.89 -10.29 23.61
C THR A 344 -51.12 -9.22 24.37
N THR A 345 -50.36 -8.41 23.64
CA THR A 345 -49.59 -7.30 24.17
C THR A 345 -50.45 -6.03 24.17
N ASN A 346 -50.50 -5.30 25.30
CA ASN A 346 -51.16 -3.99 25.45
C ASN A 346 -52.69 -3.95 25.32
N HIS A 347 -53.41 -4.98 25.75
CA HIS A 347 -54.88 -4.93 25.82
C HIS A 347 -55.37 -4.24 27.12
N ILE A 348 -55.34 -2.90 27.15
CA ILE A 348 -55.86 -2.06 28.27
C ILE A 348 -57.40 -1.86 28.16
N GLY A 349 -58.07 -2.52 27.20
CA GLY A 349 -59.44 -2.19 26.79
C GLY A 349 -60.59 -2.96 27.46
N SER A 350 -60.34 -3.93 28.34
CA SER A 350 -61.40 -4.52 29.15
C SER A 350 -61.13 -4.26 30.63
N THR A 351 -62.18 -3.97 31.40
CA THR A 351 -62.15 -3.71 32.85
C THR A 351 -61.56 -4.87 33.69
N ALA A 352 -61.06 -5.92 33.04
CA ALA A 352 -60.69 -7.20 33.60
C ALA A 352 -59.20 -7.58 33.38
N GLY A 353 -58.32 -6.70 32.87
CA GLY A 353 -56.85 -6.89 32.98
C GLY A 353 -56.28 -8.26 32.55
N TYR A 354 -56.39 -8.60 31.27
CA TYR A 354 -55.83 -9.82 30.66
C TYR A 354 -54.54 -9.53 29.87
N GLY A 355 -53.65 -10.52 29.76
CA GLY A 355 -52.49 -10.48 28.88
C GLY A 355 -51.19 -10.07 29.57
N VAL A 356 -50.19 -9.70 28.76
CA VAL A 356 -48.88 -9.24 29.25
C VAL A 356 -48.52 -7.93 28.56
N MET A 357 -48.34 -6.86 29.35
CA MET A 357 -47.79 -5.61 28.85
C MET A 357 -46.27 -5.73 28.78
N VAL A 358 -45.67 -5.49 27.62
CA VAL A 358 -44.23 -5.62 27.41
C VAL A 358 -43.56 -4.29 27.12
N TRP A 359 -42.38 -4.08 27.69
CA TRP A 359 -41.50 -2.97 27.37
C TRP A 359 -40.05 -3.40 27.59
N ALA A 360 -39.12 -2.61 27.09
CA ALA A 360 -37.70 -2.86 27.29
C ALA A 360 -36.95 -1.55 27.49
N ASP A 361 -35.84 -1.63 28.21
CA ASP A 361 -34.81 -0.59 28.27
C ASP A 361 -33.52 -1.10 27.61
N ALA A 362 -32.38 -0.45 27.86
CA ALA A 362 -31.11 -0.83 27.25
C ALA A 362 -30.54 -2.18 27.75
N THR A 363 -31.06 -2.71 28.87
CA THR A 363 -30.49 -3.84 29.60
C THR A 363 -31.48 -5.00 29.71
N ASN A 364 -32.75 -4.72 29.94
CA ASN A 364 -33.77 -5.69 30.29
C ASN A 364 -35.03 -5.56 29.44
N ILE A 365 -35.68 -6.69 29.25
CA ILE A 365 -37.05 -6.79 28.77
C ILE A 365 -37.96 -7.14 29.95
N TYR A 366 -39.12 -6.51 29.99
CA TYR A 366 -40.09 -6.57 31.07
C TYR A 366 -41.45 -7.03 30.54
N GLY A 367 -42.17 -7.77 31.37
CA GLY A 367 -43.55 -8.17 31.15
C GLY A 367 -44.37 -7.96 32.42
N ARG A 368 -45.38 -7.09 32.39
CA ARG A 368 -46.37 -6.96 33.47
C ARG A 368 -47.55 -7.87 33.16
N ILE A 369 -47.82 -8.81 34.06
CA ILE A 369 -48.92 -9.76 33.92
C ILE A 369 -50.23 -9.09 34.34
N GLY A 370 -51.29 -9.30 33.56
CA GLY A 370 -52.64 -8.87 33.90
C GLY A 370 -53.14 -9.42 35.24
N ASN A 371 -54.12 -8.76 35.85
CA ASN A 371 -54.64 -9.15 37.16
C ASN A 371 -55.61 -10.36 37.09
N THR A 372 -56.05 -10.76 35.89
CA THR A 372 -57.03 -11.85 35.73
C THR A 372 -56.48 -13.08 35.03
N ALA A 373 -55.74 -12.94 33.92
CA ALA A 373 -55.00 -14.05 33.32
C ALA A 373 -53.83 -13.57 32.46
N ILE A 374 -52.89 -14.47 32.16
CA ILE A 374 -51.71 -14.20 31.30
C ILE A 374 -52.06 -14.09 29.81
N GLY A 375 -53.23 -14.59 29.39
CA GLY A 375 -53.67 -14.57 28.00
C GLY A 375 -55.09 -15.11 27.84
N LEU A 376 -55.76 -14.65 26.79
CA LEU A 376 -57.04 -15.17 26.30
C LEU A 376 -56.80 -15.81 24.94
N THR A 377 -57.24 -17.05 24.77
CA THR A 377 -57.12 -17.78 23.50
C THR A 377 -58.35 -18.66 23.30
N PHE A 378 -58.31 -19.55 22.31
CA PHE A 378 -59.35 -20.53 22.04
C PHE A 378 -58.88 -21.94 22.38
N ASN A 379 -59.79 -22.77 22.88
CA ASN A 379 -59.58 -24.20 22.95
C ASN A 379 -59.43 -24.76 21.53
N LEU A 380 -58.36 -25.51 21.26
CA LEU A 380 -58.02 -25.96 19.91
C LEU A 380 -59.05 -26.91 19.29
N SER A 381 -59.90 -27.55 20.09
CA SER A 381 -60.90 -28.51 19.60
C SER A 381 -62.31 -27.94 19.54
N THR A 382 -62.64 -26.95 20.36
CA THR A 382 -64.02 -26.43 20.46
C THR A 382 -64.17 -24.98 19.99
N GLY A 383 -63.07 -24.23 19.81
CA GLY A 383 -63.11 -22.81 19.45
C GLY A 383 -63.68 -21.90 20.54
N VAL A 384 -63.95 -22.42 21.74
CA VAL A 384 -64.46 -21.65 22.89
C VAL A 384 -63.33 -20.82 23.49
N ALA A 385 -63.63 -19.56 23.85
CA ALA A 385 -62.68 -18.68 24.53
C ALA A 385 -62.29 -19.23 25.91
N ILE A 386 -60.99 -19.28 26.18
CA ILE A 386 -60.39 -19.82 27.39
C ILE A 386 -59.33 -18.85 27.93
N THR A 387 -59.10 -18.93 29.24
CA THR A 387 -58.00 -18.27 29.94
C THR A 387 -56.91 -19.28 30.27
N LEU A 388 -55.67 -18.97 29.96
CA LEU A 388 -54.54 -19.84 30.25
C LEU A 388 -54.26 -19.91 31.76
N THR A 389 -54.04 -21.11 32.31
CA THR A 389 -53.73 -21.24 33.74
C THR A 389 -52.26 -20.99 34.03
N LEU A 390 -51.97 -20.38 35.19
CA LEU A 390 -50.60 -20.04 35.60
C LEU A 390 -49.75 -21.28 35.96
N THR A 391 -50.41 -22.41 36.22
CA THR A 391 -49.77 -23.69 36.55
C THR A 391 -49.28 -24.43 35.31
N SER A 392 -50.00 -24.29 34.19
CA SER A 392 -49.74 -25.02 32.95
C SER A 392 -48.96 -24.21 31.92
N TRP A 393 -48.72 -22.92 32.17
CA TRP A 393 -48.07 -22.01 31.23
C TRP A 393 -47.01 -21.13 31.89
N LYS A 394 -45.92 -20.90 31.14
CA LYS A 394 -44.83 -19.98 31.49
C LYS A 394 -44.69 -18.88 30.45
N ILE A 395 -44.08 -17.76 30.82
CA ILE A 395 -43.85 -16.64 29.89
C ILE A 395 -42.43 -16.66 29.37
N VAL A 396 -42.28 -16.50 28.05
CA VAL A 396 -40.99 -16.30 27.39
C VAL A 396 -40.99 -14.92 26.75
N LEU A 397 -39.97 -14.13 27.09
CA LEU A 397 -39.76 -12.80 26.53
C LEU A 397 -38.73 -12.89 25.41
N ARG A 398 -39.07 -12.35 24.24
CA ARG A 398 -38.17 -12.34 23.08
C ARG A 398 -37.92 -10.92 22.62
N ALA A 399 -36.68 -10.65 22.23
CA ALA A 399 -36.27 -9.34 21.76
C ALA A 399 -35.24 -9.43 20.63
N LYS A 400 -35.20 -8.37 19.80
CA LYS A 400 -34.16 -8.11 18.81
C LYS A 400 -33.75 -6.63 18.88
N PRO A 401 -32.44 -6.33 18.74
CA PRO A 401 -31.92 -4.98 18.81
C PRO A 401 -32.58 -4.05 17.80
#